data_AF-A0A940FK00-F1
#
_entry.id   AF-A0A940FK00-F1
#
_cell.length_a   1.000
_cell.length_b   1.000
_cell.length_c   1.000
_cell.angle_alpha   90.00
_cell.angle_beta   90.00
_cell.angle_gamma   90.00
#
_symmetry.space_group_name_H-M   'P 1'
#
loop_
_entity.id
_entity.type
_entity.pdbx_description
1 polymer ?
#
loop_
_entity_poly.entity_id
_entity_poly.type
_entity_poly.pdbx_seq_one_letter_code
_entity_poly.pdbx_strand_id
1 'polypeptide(L)'
;QAFPLVALLISDLIVSNTLFTQYRVGLLYSGWYWTYIAFALMAVAAKFIVKEVNVKNIIVAVIAATVIHWIVSDIGMCVMENNFTLSLYVRKLIEAVPYELKFMAGTAIFSALMFGTFELLQRKYPSLQFN
;
A
#
# COMPACT_ATOMS: atom_id res chain seq x y z
N GLN A 1 -6.90 9.58 -10.17
CA GLN A 1 -6.01 9.11 -9.08
C GLN A 1 -6.78 8.56 -7.87
N ALA A 2 -7.99 9.02 -7.57
CA ALA A 2 -8.78 8.50 -6.44
C ALA A 2 -9.49 7.16 -6.68
N PHE A 3 -9.70 6.76 -7.94
CA PHE A 3 -10.46 5.55 -8.30
C PHE A 3 -9.98 4.27 -7.56
N PRO A 4 -8.67 3.95 -7.50
CA PRO A 4 -8.21 2.76 -6.78
C PRO A 4 -8.52 2.79 -5.27
N LEU A 5 -8.41 3.95 -4.62
CA LEU A 5 -8.68 4.10 -3.19
C LEU A 5 -10.17 3.95 -2.87
N VAL A 6 -11.04 4.47 -3.75
CA VAL A 6 -12.49 4.31 -3.59
C VAL A 6 -12.91 2.86 -3.81
N ALA A 7 -12.33 2.19 -4.83
CA ALA A 7 -12.58 0.77 -5.07
C ALA A 7 -12.15 -0.09 -3.88
N LEU A 8 -10.98 0.20 -3.30
CA LEU A 8 -10.50 -0.45 -2.08
C LEU A 8 -11.45 -0.22 -0.90
N LEU A 9 -11.89 1.03 -0.68
CA LEU A 9 -12.82 1.37 0.40
C LEU A 9 -14.14 0.61 0.28
N ILE A 10 -14.71 0.53 -0.91
CA ILE A 10 -15.96 -0.20 -1.14
C ILE A 10 -15.75 -1.70 -0.85
N SER A 11 -14.64 -2.28 -1.32
CA SER A 11 -14.30 -3.68 -1.04
C SER A 11 -14.20 -3.93 0.46
N ASP A 12 -13.49 -3.08 1.20
CA ASP A 12 -13.33 -3.21 2.65
C ASP A 12 -14.65 -3.05 3.39
N LEU A 13 -15.52 -2.13 2.95
CA LEU A 13 -16.85 -1.97 3.54
C LEU A 13 -17.68 -3.24 3.37
N ILE A 14 -17.65 -3.86 2.19
CA ILE A 14 -18.36 -5.13 1.97
C ILE A 14 -17.81 -6.21 2.89
N VAL A 15 -16.49 -6.37 2.94
CA VAL A 15 -15.82 -7.41 3.74
C VAL A 15 -16.05 -7.20 5.24
N SER A 16 -15.98 -5.96 5.72
CA SER A 16 -16.21 -5.60 7.12
C SER A 16 -17.66 -5.82 7.56
N ASN A 17 -18.64 -5.54 6.68
CA ASN A 17 -20.06 -5.72 6.98
C ASN A 17 -20.56 -7.17 6.80
N THR A 18 -19.78 -8.03 6.15
CA THR A 18 -20.21 -9.42 5.87
C THR A 18 -19.38 -10.46 6.63
N LEU A 19 -18.06 -10.44 6.51
CA LEU A 19 -17.18 -11.50 7.02
C LEU A 19 -16.55 -11.17 8.38
N PHE A 20 -16.24 -9.89 8.63
CA PHE A 20 -15.51 -9.45 9.82
C PHE A 20 -16.32 -8.52 10.73
N THR A 21 -17.63 -8.72 10.78
CA THR A 21 -18.56 -7.91 11.58
C THR A 21 -18.17 -7.80 13.05
N GLN A 22 -17.58 -8.85 13.61
CA GLN A 22 -17.09 -8.91 15.00
C GLN A 22 -15.91 -7.97 15.31
N TYR A 23 -15.11 -7.59 14.30
CA TYR A 23 -13.97 -6.67 14.47
C TYR A 23 -14.33 -5.24 14.08
N ARG A 24 -15.57 -5.01 13.67
CA ARG A 24 -16.00 -3.71 13.15
C ARG A 24 -16.17 -2.71 14.29
N VAL A 25 -15.49 -1.58 14.17
CA VAL A 25 -15.64 -0.41 15.04
C VAL A 25 -15.93 0.79 14.14
N GLY A 26 -17.19 1.26 14.17
CA GLY A 26 -17.65 2.29 13.24
C GLY A 26 -17.78 1.76 11.81
N LEU A 27 -17.03 2.36 10.87
CA LEU A 27 -17.09 1.99 9.44
C LEU A 27 -16.34 0.69 9.12
N LEU A 28 -15.11 0.56 9.63
CA LEU A 28 -14.21 -0.58 9.40
C LEU A 28 -13.70 -1.07 10.76
N TYR A 29 -12.40 -1.02 11.02
CA TYR A 29 -11.77 -1.37 12.29
C TYR A 29 -11.19 -0.12 12.97
N SER A 30 -10.86 -0.18 14.27
CA SER A 30 -10.27 0.99 14.94
C SER A 30 -8.96 1.42 14.26
N GLY A 31 -8.74 2.71 14.07
CA GLY A 31 -7.53 3.23 13.42
C GLY A 31 -7.42 3.01 11.90
N TRP A 32 -8.45 2.49 11.22
CA TRP A 32 -8.44 2.20 9.78
C TRP A 32 -7.94 3.34 8.89
N TYR A 33 -8.22 4.59 9.26
CA TYR A 33 -7.86 5.77 8.49
C TYR A 33 -6.33 5.93 8.34
N TRP A 34 -5.52 5.43 9.28
CA TRP A 34 -4.05 5.45 9.15
C TRP A 34 -3.56 4.59 7.99
N THR A 35 -4.16 3.42 7.78
CA THR A 35 -3.87 2.55 6.64
C THR A 35 -4.23 3.24 5.32
N TYR A 36 -5.38 3.94 5.27
CA TYR A 36 -5.79 4.68 4.06
C TYR A 36 -4.91 5.90 3.78
N ILE A 37 -4.44 6.60 4.82
CA ILE A 37 -3.44 7.66 4.68
C ILE A 37 -2.14 7.08 4.10
N ALA A 38 -1.70 5.91 4.57
CA ALA A 38 -0.52 5.23 4.03
C ALA A 38 -0.69 4.93 2.52
N PHE A 39 -1.82 4.34 2.12
CA PHE A 39 -2.10 4.08 0.70
C PHE A 39 -2.15 5.35 -0.15
N ALA A 40 -2.74 6.44 0.36
CA ALA A 40 -2.75 7.72 -0.33
C ALA A 40 -1.33 8.27 -0.53
N LEU A 41 -0.50 8.23 0.52
CA LEU A 41 0.91 8.67 0.45
C LEU A 41 1.73 7.80 -0.50
N MET A 42 1.52 6.48 -0.50
CA MET A 42 2.16 5.56 -1.44
C MET A 42 1.80 5.92 -2.89
N ALA A 43 0.52 6.18 -3.18
CA ALA A 43 0.07 6.55 -4.52
C ALA A 43 0.69 7.88 -4.99
N VAL A 44 0.77 8.86 -4.08
CA VAL A 44 1.44 10.14 -4.35
C VAL A 44 2.93 9.95 -4.58
N ALA A 45 3.62 9.16 -3.76
CA ALA A 45 5.04 8.86 -3.91
C ALA A 45 5.31 8.16 -5.26
N ALA A 46 4.53 7.14 -5.61
CA ALA A 46 4.65 6.44 -6.88
C ALA A 46 4.49 7.38 -8.09
N LYS A 47 3.55 8.33 -8.03
CA LYS A 47 3.38 9.35 -9.08
C LYS A 47 4.63 10.20 -9.30
N PHE A 48 5.37 10.52 -8.25
CA PHE A 48 6.58 11.33 -8.36
C PHE A 48 7.84 10.53 -8.70
N ILE A 49 7.91 9.27 -8.27
CA ILE A 49 9.05 8.38 -8.52
C ILE A 49 8.99 7.78 -9.92
N VAL A 50 7.82 7.26 -10.33
CA VAL A 50 7.63 6.56 -11.61
C VAL A 50 7.23 7.58 -12.68
N LYS A 51 8.13 8.52 -12.97
CA LYS A 51 7.98 9.44 -14.11
C LYS A 51 8.09 8.72 -15.44
N GLU A 52 8.93 7.69 -15.47
CA GLU A 52 9.12 6.77 -16.58
C GLU A 52 9.08 5.34 -16.05
N VAL A 53 8.50 4.44 -16.84
CA VAL A 53 8.39 3.02 -16.48
C VAL A 53 9.72 2.34 -16.83
N ASN A 54 10.62 2.27 -15.86
CA ASN A 54 11.86 1.51 -15.95
C ASN A 54 12.13 0.75 -14.64
N VAL A 55 12.97 -0.28 -14.71
CA VAL A 55 13.25 -1.19 -13.59
C VAL A 55 13.76 -0.44 -12.35
N LYS A 56 14.63 0.56 -12.54
CA LYS A 56 15.18 1.37 -11.44
C LYS A 56 14.08 2.13 -10.70
N ASN A 57 13.21 2.83 -11.44
CA ASN A 57 12.12 3.61 -10.85
C ASN A 57 11.12 2.72 -10.13
N ILE A 58 10.84 1.52 -10.68
CA ILE A 58 9.95 0.54 -10.03
C ILE A 58 10.54 0.03 -8.72
N ILE A 59 11.82 -0.35 -8.69
CA ILE A 59 12.49 -0.80 -7.46
C ILE A 59 12.43 0.28 -6.37
N VAL A 60 12.75 1.53 -6.73
CA VAL A 60 12.68 2.66 -5.79
C VAL A 60 11.25 2.88 -5.31
N ALA A 61 10.25 2.77 -6.19
CA ALA A 61 8.84 2.93 -5.82
C ALA A 61 8.37 1.83 -4.87
N VAL A 62 8.77 0.57 -5.07
CA VAL A 62 8.43 -0.56 -4.18
C VAL A 62 9.01 -0.34 -2.78
N ILE A 63 10.29 0.04 -2.69
CA ILE A 63 10.95 0.32 -1.41
C ILE A 63 10.28 1.51 -0.72
N ALA A 64 10.08 2.61 -1.44
CA ALA A 64 9.44 3.80 -0.88
C ALA A 64 8.01 3.51 -0.40
N ALA A 65 7.23 2.75 -1.18
CA ALA A 65 5.87 2.37 -0.80
C ALA A 65 5.85 1.50 0.47
N THR A 66 6.78 0.55 0.58
CA THR A 66 6.93 -0.29 1.78
C THR A 66 7.29 0.55 3.00
N VAL A 67 8.27 1.46 2.88
CA VAL A 67 8.69 2.32 4.00
C VAL A 67 7.57 3.26 4.43
N ILE A 68 6.82 3.82 3.48
CA ILE A 68 5.65 4.66 3.78
C ILE A 68 4.59 3.83 4.51
N HIS A 69 4.27 2.63 4.01
CA HIS A 69 3.30 1.75 4.64
C HIS A 69 3.71 1.41 6.08
N TRP A 70 4.94 0.98 6.27
CA TRP A 70 5.50 0.61 7.56
C TRP A 70 5.39 1.74 8.59
N ILE A 71 5.88 2.93 8.25
CA ILE A 71 5.90 4.05 9.20
C ILE A 71 4.48 4.58 9.47
N VAL A 72 3.61 4.64 8.47
CA VAL A 72 2.31 5.32 8.64
C VAL A 72 1.25 4.39 9.23
N SER A 73 1.20 3.12 8.82
CA SER A 73 0.15 2.20 9.26
C SER A 73 0.32 1.78 10.73
N ASP A 74 1.56 1.65 11.21
CA ASP A 74 1.86 1.27 12.60
C ASP A 74 1.47 2.35 13.63
N ILE A 75 1.36 3.62 13.21
CA ILE A 75 0.80 4.68 14.07
C ILE A 75 -0.62 4.31 14.50
N GLY A 76 -1.41 3.76 13.58
CA GLY A 76 -2.77 3.32 13.87
C GLY A 76 -2.83 2.29 14.98
N MET A 77 -1.90 1.34 14.99
CA MET A 77 -1.82 0.31 16.04
C MET A 77 -1.50 0.92 17.41
N CYS A 78 -0.60 1.90 17.48
CA CYS A 78 -0.28 2.58 18.74
C CYS A 78 -1.45 3.42 19.26
N VAL A 79 -2.22 4.06 18.36
CA VAL A 79 -3.42 4.83 18.75
C VAL A 79 -4.51 3.90 19.27
N MET A 80 -4.66 2.69 18.72
CA MET A 80 -5.63 1.70 19.21
C MET A 80 -5.36 1.25 20.65
N GLU A 81 -4.10 1.21 21.08
CA GLU A 81 -3.72 0.86 22.46
C GLU A 81 -3.94 2.00 23.47
N ASN A 82 -4.46 3.16 23.02
CA ASN A 82 -4.72 4.38 23.81
C ASN A 82 -3.51 4.88 24.63
N ASN A 83 -2.30 4.51 24.21
CA ASN A 83 -1.04 4.84 24.86
C ASN A 83 0.05 5.06 23.82
N PHE A 84 0.10 6.26 23.23
CA PHE A 84 1.14 6.58 22.27
C PHE A 84 2.43 7.00 22.98
N THR A 85 3.42 6.12 22.97
CA THR A 85 4.80 6.42 23.39
C THR A 85 5.78 6.09 22.28
N LEU A 86 6.88 6.84 22.20
CA LEU A 86 7.91 6.60 21.19
C LEU A 86 8.50 5.19 21.32
N SER A 87 8.67 4.69 22.55
CA SER A 87 9.16 3.34 22.83
C SER A 87 8.20 2.26 22.32
N LEU A 88 6.89 2.42 22.52
CA LEU A 88 5.89 1.50 21.98
C LEU A 88 5.91 1.51 20.45
N TYR A 89 5.93 2.70 19.84
CA TYR A 89 5.94 2.83 18.39
C TYR A 89 7.17 2.18 17.75
N VAL A 90 8.37 2.43 18.28
CA VAL A 90 9.60 1.78 17.80
C VAL A 90 9.52 0.26 17.96
N ARG A 91 8.96 -0.24 19.07
CA ARG A 91 8.77 -1.67 19.27
C ARG A 91 7.85 -2.28 18.22
N LYS A 92 6.71 -1.63 17.92
CA LYS A 92 5.77 -2.09 16.88
C LYS A 92 6.42 -2.09 15.49
N LEU A 93 7.18 -1.05 15.15
CA LEU A 93 7.94 -1.02 13.90
C LEU A 93 8.88 -2.22 13.76
N ILE A 94 9.62 -2.58 14.82
CA ILE A 94 10.51 -3.74 14.82
C ILE A 94 9.71 -5.06 14.67
N GLU A 95 8.60 -5.19 15.37
CA GLU A 95 7.70 -6.37 15.27
C GLU A 95 7.05 -6.50 13.88
N ALA A 96 6.85 -5.39 13.18
CA ALA A 96 6.24 -5.34 11.85
C ALA A 96 7.19 -5.75 10.70
N VAL A 97 8.51 -5.70 10.90
CA VAL A 97 9.54 -6.03 9.88
C VAL A 97 9.24 -7.30 9.06
N PRO A 98 8.92 -8.48 9.65
CA PRO A 98 8.64 -9.67 8.85
C PRO A 98 7.37 -9.55 7.98
N TYR A 99 6.39 -8.75 8.40
CA TYR A 99 5.18 -8.48 7.62
C TYR A 99 5.49 -7.51 6.48
N GLU A 100 6.28 -6.48 6.74
CA GLU A 100 6.70 -5.50 5.73
C GLU A 100 7.59 -6.11 4.65
N LEU A 101 8.46 -7.07 4.99
CA LEU A 101 9.23 -7.80 3.99
C LEU A 101 8.32 -8.62 3.06
N LYS A 102 7.26 -9.22 3.59
CA LYS A 102 6.26 -9.94 2.78
C LYS A 102 5.44 -8.97 1.92
N PHE A 103 5.05 -7.84 2.49
CA PHE A 103 4.36 -6.76 1.78
C PHE A 103 5.22 -6.23 0.62
N MET A 104 6.51 -5.97 0.87
CA MET A 104 7.46 -5.55 -0.15
C MET A 104 7.60 -6.59 -1.26
N ALA A 105 7.74 -7.87 -0.90
CA ALA A 105 7.83 -8.95 -1.87
C ALA A 105 6.56 -9.06 -2.74
N GLY A 106 5.38 -9.01 -2.13
CA GLY A 106 4.10 -9.00 -2.85
C GLY A 106 3.97 -7.81 -3.78
N THR A 107 4.36 -6.62 -3.31
CA THR A 107 4.36 -5.38 -4.10
C THR A 107 5.34 -5.47 -5.28
N ALA A 108 6.52 -6.04 -5.07
CA ALA A 108 7.52 -6.27 -6.11
C ALA A 108 7.02 -7.24 -7.18
N ILE A 109 6.45 -8.38 -6.77
CA ILE A 109 5.89 -9.40 -7.67
C ILE A 109 4.74 -8.81 -8.48
N PHE A 110 3.80 -8.12 -7.83
CA PHE A 110 2.68 -7.50 -8.52
C PHE A 110 3.13 -6.41 -9.50
N SER A 111 4.09 -5.57 -9.11
CA SER A 111 4.66 -4.54 -9.99
C SER A 111 5.37 -5.16 -11.20
N ALA A 112 6.16 -6.21 -10.99
CA ALA A 112 6.84 -6.93 -12.07
C ALA A 112 5.83 -7.56 -13.03
N LEU A 113 4.75 -8.15 -12.52
CA LEU A 113 3.68 -8.70 -13.35
C LEU A 113 2.99 -7.60 -14.15
N MET A 114 2.56 -6.50 -13.52
CA MET A 114 1.82 -5.43 -14.21
C MET A 114 2.68 -4.69 -15.23
N PHE A 115 3.85 -4.19 -14.83
CA PHE A 115 4.71 -3.42 -15.74
C PHE A 115 5.42 -4.32 -16.75
N GLY A 116 5.82 -5.53 -16.37
CA GLY A 116 6.46 -6.49 -17.28
C GLY A 116 5.49 -7.00 -18.34
N THR A 117 4.26 -7.34 -17.98
CA THR A 117 3.25 -7.73 -18.99
C THR A 117 2.91 -6.57 -19.92
N PHE A 118 2.83 -5.34 -19.41
CA PHE A 118 2.60 -4.15 -20.23
C PHE A 118 3.74 -3.89 -21.22
N GLU A 119 5.00 -4.03 -20.80
CA GLU A 119 6.16 -3.92 -21.68
C GLU A 119 6.14 -4.99 -22.80
N LEU A 120 5.81 -6.24 -22.45
CA LEU A 120 5.69 -7.32 -23.44
C LEU A 120 4.56 -7.05 -24.45
N LEU A 121 3.43 -6.51 -24.00
CA LEU A 121 2.31 -6.17 -24.87
C LEU A 121 2.66 -5.03 -25.84
N GLN A 122 3.41 -4.02 -25.40
CA GLN A 122 3.88 -2.93 -26.28
C GLN A 122 4.81 -3.42 -27.39
N ARG A 123 5.60 -4.48 -27.14
CA ARG A 123 6.46 -5.09 -28.18
C ARG A 123 5.63 -5.82 -29.24
N LYS A 124 4.49 -6.40 -28.85
CA LYS A 124 3.61 -7.16 -29.75
C LYS A 124 2.59 -6.28 -30.47
N TYR A 125 2.14 -5.20 -29.86
CA TYR A 125 1.14 -4.27 -30.40
C TYR A 125 1.71 -2.84 -30.42
N PRO A 126 2.27 -2.39 -31.57
CA PRO A 126 2.84 -1.05 -31.71
C PRO A 126 1.84 0.09 -31.43
N SER A 127 0.54 -0.17 -31.56
CA SER A 127 -0.53 0.79 -31.22
C SER A 127 -0.61 1.16 -29.73
N LEU A 128 0.08 0.41 -28.86
CA LEU A 128 0.17 0.68 -27.42
C LEU A 128 1.42 1.50 -27.05
N GLN A 129 2.30 1.77 -28.02
CA GLN A 129 3.45 2.66 -27.80
C GLN A 129 2.93 4.09 -27.73
N PHE A 130 3.18 4.77 -26.61
CA PHE A 130 2.95 6.20 -26.51
C PHE A 130 4.03 6.90 -27.35
N ASN A 131 3.63 7.50 -28.48
CA ASN A 131 4.48 8.38 -29.30
C ASN A 131 4.97 9.59 -28.51
#